data_AF-A0A328NL63-F1
#
_entry.id   AF-A0A328NL63-F1
#
_cell.length_a   1.000
_cell.length_b   1.000
_cell.length_c   1.000
_cell.angle_alpha   90.00
_cell.angle_beta   90.00
_cell.angle_gamma   90.00
#
_symmetry.space_group_name_H-M   'P 1'
#
loop_
_entity.id
_entity.type
_entity.pdbx_description
1 polymer ?
#
loop_
_entity_poly.entity_id
_entity_poly.type
_entity_poly.pdbx_seq_one_letter_code
_entity_poly.pdbx_strand_id
1 'polypeptide(L)'
;MSDPIPRRTPAPGRARKRAIREHAARAGVAYSEAARQLESVGLRPGETLSRYGRTIYPIGFDPHRQLLVERRERRSFEERVSDTRRAAILPHGRARHLVERFPPSRGRTGSGVGSLYHGEGREELLSMLYIVIVAESPGLLPEVGDLAWIAELGEDTALDTACADIDREARRLLGQDPLALWSSIQQALTVAERIVDGQVRQEAIRQTALLSTMMTPRLGYAGEPYVPGLPVAGARQILDALLIVADDGHAPGTRVRLLTQPHDARSATIIGARWGSSGPPVGYLVWVDGATAPLSARPDDLIVLADQETLPR
;
A
#
# COMPACT_ATOMS: atom_id res chain seq x y z
N MET A 1 -37.32 -9.28 27.76
CA MET A 1 -35.91 -9.60 28.12
C MET A 1 -35.37 -10.46 27.01
N SER A 2 -34.66 -9.84 26.07
CA SER A 2 -34.19 -10.51 24.85
C SER A 2 -32.73 -10.91 25.05
N ASP A 3 -32.45 -12.21 24.96
CA ASP A 3 -31.10 -12.75 25.05
C ASP A 3 -30.16 -12.09 24.02
N PRO A 4 -28.93 -11.71 24.41
CA PRO A 4 -27.95 -11.22 23.48
C PRO A 4 -27.45 -12.40 22.64
N ILE A 5 -27.79 -12.42 21.34
CA ILE A 5 -27.22 -13.34 20.37
C ILE A 5 -25.69 -13.22 20.43
N PRO A 6 -24.94 -14.27 20.81
CA PRO A 6 -23.50 -14.19 20.84
C PRO A 6 -22.98 -13.98 19.41
N ARG A 7 -22.25 -12.88 19.19
CA ARG A 7 -21.56 -12.60 17.93
C ARG A 7 -20.62 -13.78 17.64
N ARG A 8 -20.90 -14.51 16.55
CA ARG A 8 -20.07 -15.60 16.04
C ARG A 8 -18.63 -15.09 15.82
N THR A 9 -17.70 -15.61 16.60
CA THR A 9 -16.25 -15.50 16.35
C THR A 9 -15.92 -16.18 15.00
N PRO A 10 -15.20 -15.53 14.07
CA PRO A 10 -14.81 -16.16 12.80
C PRO A 10 -13.82 -17.31 13.03
N ALA A 11 -14.02 -18.44 12.34
CA ALA A 11 -13.17 -19.63 12.50
C ALA A 11 -11.83 -19.50 11.73
N PRO A 12 -10.67 -19.80 12.36
CA PRO A 12 -9.30 -19.64 11.84
C PRO A 12 -8.90 -20.61 10.71
N GLY A 13 -9.75 -20.80 9.69
CA GLY A 13 -9.52 -21.77 8.62
C GLY A 13 -9.97 -21.36 7.22
N ARG A 14 -10.48 -20.14 7.01
CA ARG A 14 -11.01 -19.73 5.70
C ARG A 14 -9.92 -19.46 4.67
N ALA A 15 -8.87 -18.72 5.02
CA ALA A 15 -7.78 -18.45 4.07
C ALA A 15 -6.99 -19.71 3.75
N ARG A 16 -6.73 -20.57 4.74
CA ARG A 16 -6.21 -21.92 4.49
C ARG A 16 -7.10 -22.69 3.53
N LYS A 17 -8.43 -22.69 3.71
CA LYS A 17 -9.35 -23.33 2.75
C LYS A 17 -9.29 -22.70 1.35
N ARG A 18 -9.17 -21.37 1.24
CA ARG A 18 -9.02 -20.65 -0.04
C ARG A 18 -7.70 -21.01 -0.72
N ALA A 19 -6.59 -20.98 0.02
CA ALA A 19 -5.26 -21.38 -0.44
C ALA A 19 -5.26 -22.84 -0.94
N ILE A 20 -5.88 -23.77 -0.20
CA ILE A 20 -5.98 -25.17 -0.64
C ILE A 20 -6.83 -25.28 -1.92
N ARG A 21 -7.96 -24.57 -2.01
CA ARG A 21 -8.81 -24.58 -3.23
C ARG A 21 -8.08 -24.01 -4.44
N GLU A 22 -7.39 -22.89 -4.26
CA GLU A 22 -6.64 -22.24 -5.34
C GLU A 22 -5.43 -23.09 -5.77
N HIS A 23 -4.73 -23.70 -4.81
CA HIS A 23 -3.65 -24.63 -5.10
C HIS A 23 -4.15 -25.86 -5.85
N ALA A 24 -5.26 -26.46 -5.40
CA ALA A 24 -5.90 -27.58 -6.07
C ALA A 24 -6.29 -27.25 -7.52
N ALA A 25 -6.92 -26.10 -7.74
CA ALA A 25 -7.30 -25.65 -9.08
C ALA A 25 -6.09 -25.43 -9.99
N ARG A 26 -5.02 -24.83 -9.47
CA ARG A 26 -3.80 -24.52 -10.24
C ARG A 26 -2.97 -25.76 -10.55
N ALA A 27 -2.82 -26.67 -9.58
CA ALA A 27 -2.04 -27.90 -9.73
C ALA A 27 -2.83 -29.03 -10.41
N GLY A 28 -4.14 -28.87 -10.61
CA GLY A 28 -5.00 -29.90 -11.18
C GLY A 28 -5.18 -31.12 -10.26
N VAL A 29 -5.06 -30.94 -8.94
CA VAL A 29 -5.11 -32.04 -7.95
C VAL A 29 -6.35 -31.93 -7.07
N ALA A 30 -6.70 -33.04 -6.39
CA ALA A 30 -7.80 -33.05 -5.44
C ALA A 30 -7.50 -32.15 -4.22
N TYR A 31 -8.55 -31.59 -3.61
CA TYR A 31 -8.43 -30.72 -2.44
C TYR A 31 -7.60 -31.34 -1.29
N SER A 32 -7.79 -32.62 -1.00
CA SER A 32 -7.07 -33.33 0.06
C SER A 32 -5.59 -33.57 -0.26
N GLU A 33 -5.22 -33.59 -1.54
CA GLU A 33 -3.84 -33.69 -1.99
C GLU A 33 -3.16 -32.32 -1.92
N ALA A 34 -3.83 -31.27 -2.40
CA ALA A 34 -3.38 -29.89 -2.22
C ALA A 34 -3.21 -29.52 -0.73
N ALA A 35 -4.10 -30.00 0.14
CA ALA A 35 -3.97 -29.81 1.59
C ALA A 35 -2.69 -30.46 2.14
N ARG A 36 -2.41 -31.71 1.75
CA ARG A 36 -1.18 -32.43 2.14
C ARG A 36 0.08 -31.77 1.58
N GLN A 37 0.04 -31.31 0.34
CA GLN A 37 1.15 -30.60 -0.29
C GLN A 37 1.45 -29.30 0.47
N LEU A 38 0.44 -28.52 0.85
CA LEU A 38 0.63 -27.32 1.68
C LEU A 38 1.09 -27.62 3.11
N GLU A 39 0.61 -28.71 3.71
CA GLU A 39 1.06 -29.17 5.03
C GLU A 39 2.53 -29.61 5.02
N SER A 40 3.00 -30.21 3.93
CA SER A 40 4.40 -30.62 3.76
C SER A 40 5.40 -29.45 3.78
N VAL A 41 4.92 -28.22 3.59
CA VAL A 41 5.72 -26.97 3.65
C VAL A 41 5.99 -26.52 5.10
N GLY A 42 5.44 -27.24 6.10
CA GLY A 42 5.70 -26.96 7.51
C GLY A 42 4.99 -25.71 8.04
N LEU A 43 3.80 -25.40 7.50
CA LEU A 43 2.95 -24.32 7.98
C LEU A 43 2.45 -24.61 9.40
N ARG A 44 2.59 -23.63 10.30
CA ARG A 44 1.99 -23.68 11.64
C ARG A 44 0.50 -23.31 11.58
N PRO A 45 -0.30 -23.64 12.61
CA PRO A 45 -1.69 -23.23 12.66
C PRO A 45 -1.86 -21.72 12.46
N GLY A 46 -2.72 -21.33 11.52
CA GLY A 46 -2.98 -19.93 11.16
C GLY A 46 -2.01 -19.32 10.15
N GLU A 47 -0.90 -19.98 9.82
CA GLU A 47 0.04 -19.51 8.79
C GLU A 47 -0.46 -19.83 7.37
N THR A 48 -0.11 -18.96 6.42
CA THR A 48 -0.43 -19.12 5.00
C THR A 48 0.78 -18.79 4.12
N LEU A 49 0.91 -19.42 2.95
CA LEU A 49 1.95 -19.01 1.99
C LEU A 49 1.60 -17.64 1.44
N SER A 50 2.60 -16.75 1.32
CA SER A 50 2.36 -15.36 0.91
C SER A 50 1.89 -15.18 -0.54
N ARG A 51 1.92 -16.26 -1.33
CA ARG A 51 1.30 -16.31 -2.65
C ARG A 51 -0.23 -16.36 -2.60
N TYR A 52 -0.83 -16.55 -1.42
CA TYR A 52 -2.27 -16.72 -1.24
C TYR A 52 -2.81 -15.70 -0.24
N GLY A 53 -3.99 -15.17 -0.55
CA GLY A 53 -4.71 -14.26 0.34
C GLY A 53 -4.15 -12.83 0.31
N ARG A 54 -4.58 -12.03 1.29
CA ARG A 54 -4.12 -10.64 1.38
C ARG A 54 -4.11 -10.06 2.79
N THR A 55 -3.24 -9.07 2.96
CA THR A 55 -3.19 -8.21 4.16
C THR A 55 -3.21 -6.75 3.70
N ILE A 56 -4.18 -5.97 4.15
CA ILE A 56 -4.34 -4.55 3.79
C ILE A 56 -3.92 -3.65 4.95
N TYR A 57 -4.46 -3.93 6.15
CA TYR A 57 -4.05 -3.32 7.40
C TYR A 57 -3.54 -4.41 8.33
N PRO A 58 -2.28 -4.89 8.17
CA PRO A 58 -1.75 -5.92 9.05
C PRO A 58 -1.92 -5.45 10.50
N ILE A 59 -2.51 -6.31 11.33
CA ILE A 59 -2.81 -6.02 12.74
C ILE A 59 -1.50 -5.60 13.40
N GLY A 60 -1.40 -4.31 13.67
CA GLY A 60 -0.14 -3.67 13.98
C GLY A 60 0.19 -3.77 15.46
N PHE A 61 1.48 -3.83 15.74
CA PHE A 61 2.06 -3.58 17.08
C PHE A 61 1.94 -2.10 17.50
N ASP A 62 1.23 -1.27 16.73
CA ASP A 62 1.05 0.16 16.92
C ASP A 62 -0.43 0.48 17.22
N PRO A 63 -0.82 0.56 18.51
CA PRO A 63 -2.19 0.85 18.91
C PRO A 63 -2.70 2.20 18.39
N HIS A 64 -1.81 3.19 18.20
CA HIS A 64 -2.19 4.49 17.70
C HIS A 64 -2.62 4.42 16.23
N ARG A 65 -1.82 3.74 15.39
CA ARG A 65 -2.21 3.48 14.00
C ARG A 65 -3.51 2.67 13.91
N GLN A 66 -3.65 1.64 14.75
CA GLN A 66 -4.87 0.84 14.79
C GLN A 66 -6.10 1.68 15.09
N LEU A 67 -6.03 2.59 16.07
CA LEU A 67 -7.12 3.52 16.40
C LEU A 67 -7.53 4.39 15.21
N LEU A 68 -6.57 4.89 14.44
CA LEU A 68 -6.84 5.71 13.25
C LEU A 68 -7.56 4.91 12.16
N VAL A 69 -7.12 3.67 11.91
CA VAL A 69 -7.78 2.77 10.95
C VAL A 69 -9.20 2.42 11.42
N GLU A 70 -9.37 2.02 12.67
CA GLU A 70 -10.69 1.68 13.22
C GLU A 70 -11.65 2.87 13.21
N ARG A 71 -11.17 4.09 13.52
CA ARG A 71 -11.99 5.29 13.43
C ARG A 71 -12.47 5.53 12.01
N ARG A 72 -11.59 5.35 11.01
CA ARG A 72 -11.93 5.49 9.60
C ARG A 72 -12.95 4.44 9.15
N GLU A 73 -12.87 3.21 9.68
CA GLU A 73 -13.83 2.16 9.39
C GLU A 73 -15.23 2.41 9.97
N ARG A 74 -15.32 3.21 11.03
CA ARG A 74 -16.58 3.59 11.72
C ARG A 74 -17.23 4.87 11.18
N ARG A 75 -16.71 5.44 10.09
CA ARG A 75 -17.28 6.64 9.46
C ARG A 75 -18.74 6.43 9.05
N SER A 76 -19.54 7.48 9.17
CA SER A 76 -20.89 7.52 8.65
C SER A 76 -20.91 7.40 7.12
N PHE A 77 -22.09 7.17 6.54
CA PHE A 77 -22.23 7.22 5.08
C PHE A 77 -21.88 8.60 4.52
N GLU A 78 -22.37 9.67 5.14
CA GLU A 78 -22.09 11.06 4.73
C GLU A 78 -20.59 11.39 4.78
N GLU A 79 -19.88 10.94 5.82
CA GLU A 79 -18.44 11.11 5.94
C GLU A 79 -17.68 10.36 4.83
N ARG A 80 -18.15 9.17 4.45
CA ARG A 80 -17.57 8.39 3.35
C ARG A 80 -17.81 9.03 1.98
N VAL A 81 -19.02 9.53 1.72
CA VAL A 81 -19.34 10.25 0.47
C VAL A 81 -18.54 11.54 0.36
N SER A 82 -18.46 12.32 1.44
CA SER A 82 -17.64 13.54 1.48
C SER A 82 -16.16 13.25 1.19
N ASP A 83 -15.64 12.19 1.78
CA ASP A 83 -14.26 11.76 1.58
C ASP A 83 -13.98 11.26 0.16
N THR A 84 -14.87 10.45 -0.41
CA THR A 84 -14.74 9.93 -1.78
C THR A 84 -14.95 11.01 -2.84
N ARG A 85 -15.84 11.99 -2.62
CA ARG A 85 -15.95 13.20 -3.45
C ARG A 85 -14.65 13.99 -3.46
N ARG A 86 -14.04 14.20 -2.29
CA ARG A 86 -12.71 14.83 -2.21
C ARG A 86 -11.68 14.00 -2.96
N ALA A 87 -11.69 12.68 -2.78
CA ALA A 87 -10.71 11.78 -3.38
C ALA A 87 -10.83 11.67 -4.92
N ALA A 88 -12.02 11.88 -5.48
CA ALA A 88 -12.25 11.92 -6.92
C ALA A 88 -11.67 13.19 -7.61
N ILE A 89 -11.32 14.22 -6.84
CA ILE A 89 -10.72 15.45 -7.39
C ILE A 89 -9.21 15.26 -7.50
N LEU A 90 -8.74 14.94 -8.70
CA LEU A 90 -7.31 14.83 -9.01
C LEU A 90 -6.67 16.21 -9.22
N PRO A 91 -5.36 16.37 -8.93
CA PRO A 91 -4.45 15.35 -8.39
C PRO A 91 -4.44 15.31 -6.86
N HIS A 92 -4.68 16.44 -6.19
CA HIS A 92 -4.48 16.60 -4.76
C HIS A 92 -5.46 15.78 -3.88
N GLY A 93 -6.73 15.75 -4.26
CA GLY A 93 -7.77 15.11 -3.45
C GLY A 93 -7.51 13.61 -3.26
N ARG A 94 -7.10 12.91 -4.33
CA ARG A 94 -6.68 11.50 -4.27
C ARG A 94 -5.45 11.33 -3.38
N ALA A 95 -4.43 12.15 -3.56
CA ALA A 95 -3.20 12.09 -2.77
C ALA A 95 -3.48 12.22 -1.25
N ARG A 96 -4.29 13.21 -0.88
CA ARG A 96 -4.71 13.44 0.51
C ARG A 96 -5.49 12.25 1.07
N HIS A 97 -6.48 11.77 0.32
CA HIS A 97 -7.28 10.61 0.72
C HIS A 97 -6.40 9.38 1.03
N LEU A 98 -5.38 9.12 0.19
CA LEU A 98 -4.46 8.00 0.40
C LEU A 98 -3.59 8.19 1.64
N VAL A 99 -3.05 9.39 1.90
CA VAL A 99 -2.25 9.65 3.11
C VAL A 99 -3.08 9.52 4.39
N GLU A 100 -4.34 9.98 4.36
CA GLU A 100 -5.28 9.85 5.49
C GLU A 100 -5.69 8.38 5.71
N ARG A 101 -5.85 7.60 4.64
CA ARG A 101 -6.21 6.17 4.70
C ARG A 101 -5.06 5.29 5.19
N PHE A 102 -3.82 5.65 4.87
CA PHE A 102 -2.61 4.89 5.22
C PHE A 102 -1.70 5.71 6.15
N PRO A 103 -2.11 5.89 7.42
CA PRO A 103 -1.35 6.68 8.38
C PRO A 103 0.00 6.00 8.73
N PRO A 104 1.02 6.80 9.11
CA PRO A 104 2.31 6.27 9.55
C PRO A 104 2.15 5.25 10.67
N SER A 105 2.98 4.21 10.64
CA SER A 105 3.17 3.30 11.75
C SER A 105 4.54 3.50 12.36
N ARG A 106 4.63 3.33 13.67
CA ARG A 106 5.91 3.15 14.35
C ARG A 106 6.48 1.78 13.98
N GLY A 107 7.80 1.70 13.90
CA GLY A 107 8.51 0.42 13.76
C GLY A 107 8.29 -0.48 14.97
N ARG A 108 8.36 -1.79 14.79
CA ARG A 108 8.26 -2.74 15.91
C ARG A 108 9.60 -2.79 16.66
N THR A 109 9.58 -2.50 17.96
CA THR A 109 10.76 -2.63 18.84
C THR A 109 11.38 -4.01 18.71
N GLY A 110 12.70 -4.07 18.56
CA GLY A 110 13.48 -5.32 18.44
C GLY A 110 13.52 -5.94 17.04
N SER A 111 12.70 -5.48 16.08
CA SER A 111 12.76 -5.97 14.70
C SER A 111 13.84 -5.30 13.84
N GLY A 112 14.30 -4.10 14.25
CA GLY A 112 15.15 -3.24 13.42
C GLY A 112 14.42 -2.54 12.28
N VAL A 113 13.13 -2.82 12.08
CA VAL A 113 12.28 -2.15 11.09
C VAL A 113 11.96 -0.74 11.57
N GLY A 114 12.32 0.26 10.78
CA GLY A 114 11.95 1.66 11.02
C GLY A 114 10.44 1.92 10.89
N SER A 115 10.05 3.20 10.95
CA SER A 115 8.67 3.61 10.72
C SER A 115 8.20 3.17 9.33
N LEU A 116 6.93 2.76 9.20
CA LEU A 116 6.31 2.46 7.90
C LEU A 116 5.29 3.54 7.57
N TYR A 117 4.99 3.70 6.28
CA TYR A 117 4.11 4.73 5.76
C TYR A 117 4.51 6.10 6.31
N HIS A 118 5.81 6.39 6.44
CA HIS A 118 6.30 7.63 7.07
C HIS A 118 6.99 8.53 6.04
N GLY A 119 7.15 9.80 6.40
CA GLY A 119 7.76 10.82 5.55
C GLY A 119 6.93 12.09 5.57
N GLU A 120 7.57 13.22 5.84
CA GLU A 120 7.00 14.55 5.64
C GLU A 120 6.91 14.81 4.12
N GLY A 121 5.80 15.36 3.63
CA GLY A 121 5.62 15.64 2.20
C GLY A 121 5.02 14.51 1.35
N ARG A 122 4.51 13.42 1.97
CA ARG A 122 3.99 12.25 1.20
C ARG A 122 2.77 12.61 0.35
N GLU A 123 1.92 13.51 0.85
CA GLU A 123 0.75 14.00 0.15
C GLU A 123 1.16 14.82 -1.08
N GLU A 124 2.13 15.71 -0.88
CA GLU A 124 2.73 16.52 -1.93
C GLU A 124 3.38 15.66 -3.01
N LEU A 125 4.20 14.68 -2.61
CA LEU A 125 4.82 13.76 -3.56
C LEU A 125 3.77 12.98 -4.36
N LEU A 126 2.73 12.43 -3.74
CA LEU A 126 1.66 11.74 -4.46
C LEU A 126 0.92 12.68 -5.41
N SER A 127 0.62 13.92 -4.99
CA SER A 127 0.00 14.94 -5.85
C SER A 127 0.87 15.24 -7.07
N MET A 128 2.18 15.41 -6.88
CA MET A 128 3.13 15.61 -7.97
C MET A 128 3.18 14.43 -8.95
N LEU A 129 3.12 13.19 -8.47
CA LEU A 129 3.07 12.00 -9.35
C LEU A 129 1.80 11.99 -10.20
N TYR A 130 0.64 12.35 -9.63
CA TYR A 130 -0.58 12.45 -10.41
C TYR A 130 -0.51 13.61 -11.43
N ILE A 131 0.18 14.72 -11.12
CA ILE A 131 0.47 15.77 -12.11
C ILE A 131 1.34 15.24 -13.25
N VAL A 132 2.38 14.44 -12.94
CA VAL A 132 3.20 13.76 -13.98
C VAL A 132 2.31 12.93 -14.90
N ILE A 133 1.39 12.14 -14.35
CA ILE A 133 0.46 11.32 -15.14
C ILE A 133 -0.47 12.19 -15.98
N VAL A 134 -1.01 13.29 -15.44
CA VAL A 134 -1.86 14.22 -16.19
C VAL A 134 -1.09 14.83 -17.37
N ALA A 135 0.18 15.18 -17.18
CA ALA A 135 1.01 15.82 -18.20
C ALA A 135 1.52 14.83 -19.27
N GLU A 136 1.92 13.62 -18.86
CA GLU A 136 2.63 12.67 -19.74
C GLU A 136 1.74 11.53 -20.25
N SER A 137 0.67 11.20 -19.53
CA SER A 137 -0.20 10.05 -19.83
C SER A 137 -1.67 10.36 -19.55
N PRO A 138 -2.25 11.43 -20.14
CA PRO A 138 -3.63 11.84 -19.88
C PRO A 138 -4.66 10.77 -20.24
N GLY A 139 -4.32 9.83 -21.14
CA GLY A 139 -5.19 8.71 -21.50
C GLY A 139 -5.39 7.66 -20.39
N LEU A 140 -4.62 7.73 -19.29
CA LEU A 140 -4.83 6.90 -18.10
C LEU A 140 -5.83 7.53 -17.12
N LEU A 141 -6.17 8.82 -17.30
CA LEU A 141 -7.07 9.51 -16.39
C LEU A 141 -8.49 8.95 -16.53
N PRO A 142 -9.15 8.59 -15.42
CA PRO A 142 -10.54 8.19 -15.46
C PRO A 142 -11.42 9.36 -15.91
N GLU A 143 -12.55 9.06 -16.55
CA GLU A 143 -13.50 10.10 -16.94
C GLU A 143 -14.05 10.84 -15.71
N VAL A 144 -14.09 12.17 -15.78
CA VAL A 144 -14.51 13.01 -14.64
C VAL A 144 -15.96 12.72 -14.23
N GLY A 145 -16.83 12.44 -15.21
CA GLY A 145 -18.24 12.07 -14.95
C GLY A 145 -18.36 10.75 -14.19
N ASP A 146 -17.56 9.75 -14.57
CA ASP A 146 -17.52 8.45 -13.91
C ASP A 146 -16.99 8.57 -12.49
N LEU A 147 -15.89 9.30 -12.27
CA LEU A 147 -15.36 9.54 -10.91
C LEU A 147 -16.36 10.27 -10.02
N ALA A 148 -17.05 11.29 -10.55
CA ALA A 148 -18.07 12.01 -9.81
C ALA A 148 -19.22 11.09 -9.41
N TRP A 149 -19.68 10.21 -10.31
CA TRP A 149 -20.72 9.23 -10.00
C TRP A 149 -20.26 8.18 -8.98
N ILE A 150 -19.07 7.59 -9.16
CA ILE A 150 -18.49 6.60 -8.24
C ILE A 150 -18.33 7.19 -6.83
N ALA A 151 -17.91 8.45 -6.74
CA ALA A 151 -17.76 9.14 -5.46
C ALA A 151 -19.08 9.24 -4.66
N GLU A 152 -20.24 9.26 -5.32
CA GLU A 152 -21.53 9.27 -4.61
C GLU A 152 -21.84 7.96 -3.89
N LEU A 153 -21.16 6.86 -4.24
CA LEU A 153 -21.34 5.56 -3.58
C LEU A 153 -20.75 5.54 -2.16
N GLY A 154 -19.78 6.42 -1.85
CA GLY A 154 -19.07 6.38 -0.57
C GLY A 154 -18.25 5.10 -0.37
N GLU A 155 -17.83 4.47 -1.46
CA GLU A 155 -17.07 3.21 -1.47
C GLU A 155 -15.63 3.42 -1.90
N ASP A 156 -14.70 3.41 -0.93
CA ASP A 156 -13.25 3.54 -1.17
C ASP A 156 -12.78 2.53 -2.25
N THR A 157 -13.24 1.28 -2.21
CA THR A 157 -12.85 0.22 -3.17
C THR A 157 -13.31 0.51 -4.61
N ALA A 158 -14.50 1.08 -4.79
CA ALA A 158 -15.00 1.42 -6.12
C ALA A 158 -14.16 2.53 -6.74
N LEU A 159 -13.82 3.54 -5.93
CA LEU A 159 -12.93 4.62 -6.35
C LEU A 159 -11.51 4.12 -6.62
N ASP A 160 -10.98 3.21 -5.79
CA ASP A 160 -9.68 2.59 -6.01
C ASP A 160 -9.62 1.83 -7.33
N THR A 161 -10.71 1.15 -7.68
CA THR A 161 -10.81 0.40 -8.93
C THR A 161 -10.79 1.34 -10.13
N ALA A 162 -11.52 2.46 -10.06
CA ALA A 162 -11.52 3.47 -11.11
C ALA A 162 -10.16 4.15 -11.26
N CYS A 163 -9.44 4.38 -10.17
CA CYS A 163 -8.11 4.99 -10.17
C CYS A 163 -6.96 3.98 -10.32
N ALA A 164 -7.23 2.70 -10.57
CA ALA A 164 -6.22 1.65 -10.51
C ALA A 164 -5.04 1.92 -11.49
N ASP A 165 -5.33 2.38 -12.70
CA ASP A 165 -4.31 2.63 -13.72
C ASP A 165 -3.39 3.81 -13.34
N ILE A 166 -3.96 4.90 -12.84
CA ILE A 166 -3.15 6.05 -12.37
C ILE A 166 -2.35 5.71 -11.12
N ASP A 167 -2.89 4.87 -10.22
CA ASP A 167 -2.21 4.44 -9.00
C ASP A 167 -1.06 3.47 -9.33
N ARG A 168 -1.27 2.60 -10.34
CA ARG A 168 -0.25 1.70 -10.88
C ARG A 168 0.89 2.48 -11.52
N GLU A 169 0.57 3.50 -12.31
CA GLU A 169 1.57 4.32 -12.98
C GLU A 169 2.34 5.20 -12.00
N ALA A 170 1.67 5.80 -11.02
CA ALA A 170 2.32 6.54 -9.94
C ALA A 170 3.29 5.63 -9.18
N ARG A 171 2.89 4.38 -8.96
CA ARG A 171 3.74 3.39 -8.30
C ARG A 171 4.96 3.00 -9.15
N ARG A 172 4.81 2.93 -10.48
CA ARG A 172 5.91 2.68 -11.43
C ARG A 172 6.93 3.82 -11.41
N LEU A 173 6.47 5.07 -11.41
CA LEU A 173 7.32 6.27 -11.32
C LEU A 173 8.20 6.26 -10.05
N LEU A 174 7.64 5.88 -8.90
CA LEU A 174 8.41 5.71 -7.65
C LEU A 174 9.46 4.58 -7.68
N GLY A 175 9.48 3.77 -8.73
CA GLY A 175 10.51 2.75 -8.96
C GLY A 175 11.72 3.25 -9.75
N GLN A 176 11.69 4.48 -10.27
CA GLN A 176 12.79 5.08 -11.02
C GLN A 176 13.95 5.49 -10.12
N ASP A 177 15.11 5.75 -10.75
CA ASP A 177 16.22 6.41 -10.08
C ASP A 177 15.79 7.79 -9.52
N PRO A 178 16.23 8.20 -8.33
CA PRO A 178 15.81 9.46 -7.71
C PRO A 178 16.00 10.70 -8.57
N LEU A 179 17.09 10.78 -9.36
CA LEU A 179 17.34 11.94 -10.23
C LEU A 179 16.39 11.95 -11.43
N ALA A 180 16.09 10.77 -11.99
CA ALA A 180 15.12 10.63 -13.08
C ALA A 180 13.70 10.99 -12.62
N LEU A 181 13.30 10.50 -11.44
CA LEU A 181 12.01 10.85 -10.84
C LEU A 181 11.91 12.36 -10.61
N TRP A 182 12.94 12.95 -10.00
CA TRP A 182 13.02 14.39 -9.76
C TRP A 182 12.86 15.20 -11.04
N SER A 183 13.60 14.85 -12.10
CA SER A 183 13.54 15.55 -13.38
C SER A 183 12.15 15.44 -14.02
N SER A 184 11.52 14.26 -13.96
CA SER A 184 10.18 14.03 -14.51
C SER A 184 9.15 14.90 -13.78
N ILE A 185 9.21 14.98 -12.45
CA ILE A 185 8.34 15.86 -11.65
C ILE A 185 8.50 17.32 -12.06
N GLN A 186 9.74 17.83 -12.16
CA GLN A 186 9.98 19.24 -12.51
C GLN A 186 9.45 19.58 -13.92
N GLN A 187 9.67 18.69 -14.89
CA GLN A 187 9.19 18.86 -16.26
C GLN A 187 7.66 18.87 -16.30
N ALA A 188 7.02 17.89 -15.66
CA ALA A 188 5.57 17.82 -15.61
C ALA A 188 4.93 19.03 -14.94
N LEU A 189 5.49 19.52 -13.82
CA LEU A 189 4.99 20.73 -13.16
C LEU A 189 5.05 21.95 -14.09
N THR A 190 6.16 22.13 -14.81
CA THR A 190 6.32 23.22 -15.79
C THR A 190 5.29 23.15 -16.92
N VAL A 191 4.97 21.93 -17.39
CA VAL A 191 3.92 21.71 -18.39
C VAL A 191 2.53 21.99 -17.80
N ALA A 192 2.26 21.49 -16.60
CA ALA A 192 0.96 21.59 -15.93
C ALA A 192 0.57 23.03 -15.57
N GLU A 193 1.54 23.91 -15.32
CA GLU A 193 1.33 25.35 -15.16
C GLU A 193 0.71 26.04 -16.40
N ARG A 194 0.71 25.36 -17.56
CA ARG A 194 0.17 25.85 -18.83
C ARG A 194 -1.09 25.11 -19.29
N ILE A 195 -1.55 24.11 -18.54
CA ILE A 195 -2.76 23.33 -18.87
C ILE A 195 -4.02 24.18 -18.74
N VAL A 196 -5.00 23.95 -19.62
CA VAL A 196 -6.27 24.69 -19.67
C VAL A 196 -7.08 24.52 -18.39
N ASP A 197 -7.11 23.31 -17.83
CA ASP A 197 -7.72 23.02 -16.54
C ASP A 197 -7.13 23.90 -15.43
N GLY A 198 -7.96 24.80 -14.89
CA GLY A 198 -7.55 25.76 -13.87
C GLY A 198 -7.21 25.12 -12.52
N GLN A 199 -7.83 23.99 -12.17
CA GLN A 199 -7.55 23.28 -10.92
C GLN A 199 -6.18 22.61 -10.99
N VAL A 200 -5.91 21.87 -12.08
CA VAL A 200 -4.59 21.26 -12.32
C VAL A 200 -3.49 22.33 -12.34
N ARG A 201 -3.75 23.45 -13.01
CA ARG A 201 -2.79 24.56 -13.08
C ARG A 201 -2.46 25.15 -11.71
N GLN A 202 -3.48 25.47 -10.91
CA GLN A 202 -3.28 26.03 -9.57
C GLN A 202 -2.52 25.06 -8.66
N GLU A 203 -2.85 23.77 -8.76
CA GLU A 203 -2.18 22.74 -8.00
C GLU A 203 -0.73 22.55 -8.45
N ALA A 204 -0.42 22.64 -9.75
CA ALA A 204 0.94 22.64 -10.25
C ALA A 204 1.78 23.80 -9.68
N ILE A 205 1.25 25.03 -9.70
CA ILE A 205 1.93 26.21 -9.12
C ILE A 205 2.22 25.98 -7.63
N ARG A 206 1.24 25.46 -6.87
CA ARG A 206 1.40 25.15 -5.45
C ARG A 206 2.49 24.09 -5.24
N GLN A 207 2.47 23.03 -6.04
CA GLN A 207 3.44 21.94 -5.94
C GLN A 207 4.85 22.38 -6.36
N THR A 208 5.02 23.27 -7.34
CA THR A 208 6.32 23.87 -7.68
C THR A 208 6.95 24.58 -6.47
N ALA A 209 6.16 25.35 -5.72
CA ALA A 209 6.63 26.04 -4.51
C ALA A 209 6.97 25.06 -3.37
N LEU A 210 6.15 24.03 -3.17
CA LEU A 210 6.38 23.01 -2.14
C LEU A 210 7.59 22.15 -2.46
N LEU A 211 7.76 21.76 -3.72
CA LEU A 211 8.92 21.01 -4.20
C LEU A 211 10.22 21.76 -3.93
N SER A 212 10.23 23.06 -4.20
CA SER A 212 11.37 23.94 -3.90
C SER A 212 11.66 23.96 -2.40
N THR A 213 10.62 24.07 -1.56
CA THR A 213 10.73 24.05 -0.10
C THR A 213 11.27 22.71 0.43
N MET A 214 10.83 21.59 -0.13
CA MET A 214 11.27 20.25 0.26
C MET A 214 12.76 20.00 -0.06
N MET A 215 13.28 20.65 -1.11
CA MET A 215 14.69 20.52 -1.49
C MET A 215 15.62 21.56 -0.88
N THR A 216 15.10 22.52 -0.13
CA THR A 216 15.92 23.48 0.59
C THR A 216 16.84 22.73 1.58
N PRO A 217 18.18 22.92 1.52
CA PRO A 217 19.09 22.33 2.48
C PRO A 217 18.72 22.72 3.92
N ARG A 218 18.70 21.73 4.81
CA ARG A 218 18.49 21.87 6.26
C ARG A 218 19.80 21.58 6.98
N LEU A 219 19.97 22.12 8.18
CA LEU A 219 21.11 21.77 9.03
C LEU A 219 20.82 20.46 9.78
N GLY A 220 21.75 19.53 9.67
CA GLY A 220 21.77 18.25 10.38
C GLY A 220 22.18 18.44 11.84
N TYR A 221 22.22 17.32 12.57
CA TYR A 221 22.50 17.33 14.01
C TYR A 221 23.90 17.87 14.34
N ALA A 222 24.88 17.65 13.46
CA ALA A 222 26.24 18.19 13.61
C ALA A 222 26.46 19.51 12.82
N GLY A 223 25.37 20.17 12.38
CA GLY A 223 25.42 21.44 11.64
C GLY A 223 25.75 21.31 10.15
N GLU A 224 25.81 20.08 9.62
CA GLU A 224 26.05 19.81 8.21
C GLU A 224 24.80 20.09 7.37
N PRO A 225 24.92 20.76 6.20
CA PRO A 225 23.80 20.91 5.30
C PRO A 225 23.42 19.55 4.68
N TYR A 226 22.15 19.18 4.76
CA TYR A 226 21.59 18.02 4.09
C TYR A 226 20.23 18.34 3.47
N VAL A 227 19.88 17.64 2.41
CA VAL A 227 18.52 17.70 1.84
C VAL A 227 17.79 16.43 2.26
N PRO A 228 16.65 16.51 2.98
CA PRO A 228 15.90 15.32 3.41
C PRO A 228 15.51 14.39 2.25
N GLY A 229 15.35 14.96 1.06
CA GLY A 229 14.92 14.27 -0.14
C GLY A 229 13.41 14.06 -0.18
N LEU A 230 12.93 13.49 -1.29
CA LEU A 230 11.52 13.16 -1.46
C LEU A 230 11.13 11.96 -0.56
N PRO A 231 9.91 11.92 0.01
CA PRO A 231 9.44 10.84 0.89
C PRO A 231 9.01 9.59 0.12
N VAL A 232 9.87 9.12 -0.79
CA VAL A 232 9.64 8.02 -1.73
C VAL A 232 9.24 6.74 -1.01
N ALA A 233 9.93 6.38 0.07
CA ALA A 233 9.66 5.13 0.80
C ALA A 233 8.22 5.08 1.33
N GLY A 234 7.75 6.17 1.96
CA GLY A 234 6.40 6.24 2.51
C GLY A 234 5.31 6.28 1.44
N ALA A 235 5.50 7.09 0.38
CA ALA A 235 4.57 7.14 -0.75
C ALA A 235 4.47 5.78 -1.47
N ARG A 236 5.62 5.10 -1.63
CA ARG A 236 5.68 3.76 -2.22
C ARG A 236 4.92 2.74 -1.39
N GLN A 237 5.07 2.79 -0.06
CA GLN A 237 4.35 1.88 0.85
C GLN A 237 2.83 2.10 0.82
N ILE A 238 2.38 3.36 0.69
CA ILE A 238 0.96 3.70 0.50
C ILE A 238 0.42 3.04 -0.77
N LEU A 239 1.08 3.26 -1.91
CA LEU A 239 0.63 2.70 -3.19
C LEU A 239 0.77 1.16 -3.23
N ASP A 240 1.79 0.59 -2.60
CA ASP A 240 1.91 -0.87 -2.43
C ASP A 240 0.69 -1.43 -1.67
N ALA A 241 0.31 -0.82 -0.53
CA ALA A 241 -0.83 -1.27 0.26
C ALA A 241 -2.17 -1.07 -0.46
N LEU A 242 -2.30 0.01 -1.22
CA LEU A 242 -3.48 0.32 -2.02
C LEU A 242 -3.71 -0.71 -3.13
N LEU A 243 -2.70 -0.98 -3.96
CA LEU A 243 -2.83 -1.89 -5.11
C LEU A 243 -3.09 -3.34 -4.67
N ILE A 244 -2.58 -3.74 -3.51
CA ILE A 244 -2.84 -5.06 -2.90
C ILE A 244 -4.32 -5.27 -2.55
N VAL A 245 -5.09 -4.19 -2.36
CA VAL A 245 -6.55 -4.29 -2.17
C VAL A 245 -7.21 -4.91 -3.41
N ALA A 246 -6.74 -4.60 -4.61
CA ALA A 246 -7.30 -5.07 -5.87
C ALA A 246 -6.64 -6.38 -6.35
N ASP A 247 -5.31 -6.47 -6.28
CA ASP A 247 -4.54 -7.52 -6.95
C ASP A 247 -4.21 -8.74 -6.06
N ASP A 248 -4.72 -8.79 -4.82
CA ASP A 248 -4.29 -9.73 -3.76
C ASP A 248 -2.78 -9.57 -3.40
N GLY A 249 -2.32 -10.19 -2.30
CA GLY A 249 -0.95 -10.06 -1.77
C GLY A 249 -0.86 -9.33 -0.43
N HIS A 250 0.35 -9.00 0.02
CA HIS A 250 0.58 -8.63 1.42
C HIS A 250 1.21 -7.25 1.63
N ALA A 251 0.46 -6.35 2.27
CA ALA A 251 0.86 -4.95 2.44
C ALA A 251 2.09 -4.78 3.33
N PRO A 252 2.83 -3.67 3.17
CA PRO A 252 3.90 -3.31 4.10
C PRO A 252 3.45 -3.34 5.57
N GLY A 253 4.29 -3.90 6.44
CA GLY A 253 3.99 -4.17 7.84
C GLY A 253 3.57 -5.61 8.12
N THR A 254 3.25 -6.40 7.08
CA THR A 254 2.92 -7.82 7.25
C THR A 254 4.13 -8.60 7.71
N ARG A 255 3.95 -9.38 8.79
CA ARG A 255 4.97 -10.28 9.33
C ARG A 255 4.98 -11.59 8.57
N VAL A 256 6.18 -11.99 8.20
CA VAL A 256 6.43 -13.22 7.47
C VAL A 256 7.59 -13.97 8.11
N ARG A 257 7.77 -15.21 7.68
CA ARG A 257 8.95 -16.01 7.95
C ARG A 257 9.48 -16.55 6.64
N LEU A 258 10.81 -16.58 6.51
CA LEU A 258 11.44 -17.17 5.34
C LEU A 258 11.34 -18.69 5.36
N LEU A 259 11.06 -19.27 4.19
CA LEU A 259 11.04 -20.70 3.95
C LEU A 259 12.44 -21.32 3.77
N THR A 260 13.46 -20.49 3.60
CA THR A 260 14.84 -20.94 3.40
C THR A 260 15.53 -21.28 4.73
N GLN A 261 15.83 -22.59 4.87
CA GLN A 261 16.53 -23.33 5.93
C GLN A 261 15.65 -23.93 7.06
N PRO A 262 15.67 -25.26 7.26
CA PRO A 262 14.81 -25.97 8.22
C PRO A 262 15.02 -25.59 9.69
N HIS A 263 16.14 -24.95 10.03
CA HIS A 263 16.58 -24.75 11.42
C HIS A 263 16.70 -23.29 11.86
N ASP A 264 16.51 -22.32 10.96
CA ASP A 264 16.55 -20.91 11.33
C ASP A 264 15.37 -20.15 10.72
N ALA A 265 14.24 -20.34 11.37
CA ALA A 265 12.92 -19.85 10.99
C ALA A 265 12.85 -18.32 11.24
N ARG A 266 13.64 -17.54 10.50
CA ARG A 266 13.80 -16.11 10.74
C ARG A 266 12.55 -15.33 10.35
N SER A 267 12.05 -14.58 11.32
CA SER A 267 10.92 -13.68 11.11
C SER A 267 11.38 -12.40 10.41
N ALA A 268 10.49 -11.83 9.61
CA ALA A 268 10.73 -10.62 8.84
C ALA A 268 9.45 -9.79 8.72
N THR A 269 9.59 -8.53 8.31
CA THR A 269 8.47 -7.66 7.91
C THR A 269 8.56 -7.35 6.43
N ILE A 270 7.46 -7.46 5.69
CA ILE A 270 7.35 -6.88 4.35
C ILE A 270 7.41 -5.36 4.48
N ILE A 271 8.36 -4.71 3.82
CA ILE A 271 8.51 -3.24 3.83
C ILE A 271 8.21 -2.60 2.47
N GLY A 272 7.95 -3.42 1.45
CA GLY A 272 7.54 -2.98 0.12
C GLY A 272 7.26 -4.17 -0.80
N ALA A 273 6.54 -3.91 -1.88
CA ALA A 273 6.25 -4.87 -2.93
C ALA A 273 7.10 -4.60 -4.19
N ARG A 274 7.28 -5.65 -4.99
CA ARG A 274 7.80 -5.59 -6.36
C ARG A 274 6.67 -5.99 -7.28
N TRP A 275 6.39 -5.15 -8.26
CA TRP A 275 5.27 -5.32 -9.18
C TRP A 275 5.78 -5.71 -10.57
N GLY A 276 5.04 -6.61 -11.23
CA GLY A 276 5.15 -6.82 -12.67
C GLY A 276 4.34 -5.77 -13.43
N SER A 277 4.17 -5.96 -14.74
CA SER A 277 3.36 -5.06 -15.58
C SER A 277 1.89 -5.01 -15.15
N SER A 278 1.33 -6.12 -14.64
CA SER A 278 -0.05 -6.21 -14.16
C SER A 278 -0.19 -7.29 -13.09
N GLY A 279 -1.31 -7.28 -12.37
CA GLY A 279 -1.67 -8.29 -11.37
C GLY A 279 -0.86 -8.21 -10.06
N PRO A 280 -0.84 -9.30 -9.27
CA PRO A 280 -0.26 -9.34 -7.92
C PRO A 280 1.23 -9.01 -7.89
N PRO A 281 1.77 -8.68 -6.70
CA PRO A 281 3.20 -8.56 -6.50
C PRO A 281 3.98 -9.80 -6.96
N VAL A 282 5.02 -9.60 -7.76
CA VAL A 282 5.95 -10.65 -8.20
C VAL A 282 7.05 -10.95 -7.18
N GLY A 283 7.11 -10.15 -6.12
CA GLY A 283 8.06 -10.32 -5.03
C GLY A 283 7.88 -9.25 -3.95
N TYR A 284 8.61 -9.41 -2.86
CA TYR A 284 8.59 -8.50 -1.73
C TYR A 284 10.00 -8.06 -1.37
N LEU A 285 10.08 -6.85 -0.83
CA LEU A 285 11.23 -6.40 -0.06
C LEU A 285 10.90 -6.66 1.42
N VAL A 286 11.71 -7.48 2.08
CA VAL A 286 11.52 -7.89 3.46
C VAL A 286 12.69 -7.45 4.33
N TRP A 287 12.40 -6.99 5.54
CA TRP A 287 13.41 -6.72 6.55
C TRP A 287 13.42 -7.86 7.56
N VAL A 288 14.50 -8.64 7.57
CA VAL A 288 14.67 -9.74 8.53
C VAL A 288 14.97 -9.17 9.92
N ASP A 289 14.37 -9.73 10.96
CA ASP A 289 14.60 -9.25 12.33
C ASP A 289 16.09 -9.29 12.68
N GLY A 290 16.61 -8.16 13.17
CA GLY A 290 18.02 -8.01 13.53
C GLY A 290 18.99 -7.83 12.35
N ALA A 291 18.50 -7.84 11.10
CA ALA A 291 19.33 -7.52 9.95
C ALA A 291 19.62 -6.02 9.83
N THR A 292 20.68 -5.69 9.10
CA THR A 292 21.10 -4.30 8.81
C THR A 292 20.62 -3.79 7.45
N ALA A 293 20.08 -4.67 6.61
CA ALA A 293 19.62 -4.36 5.26
C ALA A 293 18.43 -5.24 4.86
N PRO A 294 17.57 -4.76 3.94
CA PRO A 294 16.45 -5.54 3.46
C PRO A 294 16.89 -6.60 2.42
N LEU A 295 16.09 -7.65 2.29
CA LEU A 295 16.25 -8.76 1.37
C LEU A 295 15.09 -8.79 0.38
N SER A 296 15.35 -9.16 -0.88
CA SER A 296 14.27 -9.48 -1.83
C SER A 296 13.88 -10.95 -1.71
N ALA A 297 12.59 -11.23 -1.60
CA ALA A 297 12.05 -12.60 -1.54
C ALA A 297 10.90 -12.78 -2.54
N ARG A 298 10.76 -13.99 -3.09
CA ARG A 298 9.58 -14.33 -3.90
C ARG A 298 8.40 -14.66 -2.98
N PRO A 299 7.14 -14.58 -3.47
CA PRO A 299 6.00 -14.97 -2.66
C PRO A 299 6.07 -16.44 -2.18
N ASP A 300 6.66 -17.31 -3.00
CA ASP A 300 6.85 -18.73 -2.69
C ASP A 300 7.91 -18.97 -1.59
N ASP A 301 8.73 -17.97 -1.25
CA ASP A 301 9.77 -18.07 -0.23
C ASP A 301 9.31 -17.57 1.15
N LEU A 302 8.04 -17.15 1.26
CA LEU A 302 7.51 -16.48 2.45
C LEU A 302 6.25 -17.16 2.96
N ILE A 303 6.23 -17.36 4.28
CA ILE A 303 5.04 -17.72 5.05
C ILE A 303 4.55 -16.48 5.78
N VAL A 304 3.29 -16.11 5.61
CA VAL A 304 2.60 -15.09 6.39
C VAL A 304 2.27 -15.67 7.77
N LEU A 305 2.66 -14.95 8.82
CA LEU A 305 2.38 -15.37 10.19
C LEU A 305 0.88 -15.24 10.50
N ALA A 306 0.40 -16.09 11.42
CA ALA A 306 -1.00 -16.14 11.82
C ALA A 306 -1.56 -14.78 12.31
N ASP A 307 -2.89 -14.67 12.26
CA ASP A 307 -3.69 -13.57 12.81
C ASP A 307 -3.43 -12.18 12.20
N GLN A 308 -2.91 -12.11 10.99
CA GLN A 308 -2.64 -10.83 10.30
C GLN A 308 -3.56 -10.55 9.11
N GLU A 309 -4.24 -11.59 8.62
CA GLU A 309 -5.10 -11.50 7.44
C GLU A 309 -6.27 -10.56 7.68
N THR A 310 -6.58 -9.76 6.65
CA THR A 310 -7.72 -8.86 6.72
C THR A 310 -9.00 -9.69 6.68
N LEU A 311 -9.79 -9.61 7.74
CA LEU A 311 -11.08 -10.28 7.79
C LEU A 311 -12.00 -9.67 6.72
N PRO A 312 -12.58 -10.48 5.81
CA PRO A 312 -13.59 -9.99 4.90
C PRO A 312 -14.81 -9.54 5.71
N ARG A 313 -15.35 -8.37 5.35
CA ARG A 313 -16.70 -7.95 5.75
C ARG A 313 -17.73 -8.92 5.19
#